data_AF-A0A9W8BM73-F1
#
_entry.id   AF-A0A9W8BM73-F1
#
_cell.length_a   1.000
_cell.length_b   1.000
_cell.length_c   1.000
_cell.angle_alpha   90.00
_cell.angle_beta   90.00
_cell.angle_gamma   90.00
#
_symmetry.space_group_name_H-M   'P 1'
#
loop_
_entity.id
_entity.type
_entity.pdbx_description
1 polymer ?
#
loop_
_entity_poly.entity_id
_entity_poly.type
_entity_poly.pdbx_seq_one_letter_code
_entity_poly.pdbx_strand_id
1 'polypeptide(L)'
;MRAQHVWITVMIGVGGIVFNVTNNLIQGMAKYDGVLGLCKFWGAWVVMTFGAGVMLSAINMRLVLFYRVFVTGNTYNRSRFTVLNFFRRFWPFFAIWSPSLISSIAISIITGPQGAWLLEDHGLRACDFSEGYLYWIYAYFAAQIVLSWFLYFKMRGVAKAFNGFRVAIWTLVTFTCVLLISMVINIIKGSNYPWGRIVIALANMILVNGYLWFIFGPPVIGHLFWREQTMRNFMNSLHKDSLIAQQTRAHGVHTQLYGMSENDVFALSGYGNGDVDDSYIDNVNNHEQKPANAAANFATPDYPTSNYSSPIFSNANHAAPTYATSNYNPANYAFGNPSITYTTNTNHVL
;
A
#
# COMPACT_ATOMS: atom_id res chain seq x y z
N MET A 1 12.20 14.94 -6.05
CA MET A 1 11.22 13.88 -5.78
C MET A 1 11.30 13.33 -4.34
N ARG A 2 11.25 14.20 -3.31
CA ARG A 2 11.28 13.76 -1.90
C ARG A 2 9.87 13.37 -1.46
N ALA A 3 9.76 12.15 -0.96
CA ALA A 3 8.53 11.42 -0.66
C ALA A 3 7.72 11.07 -1.91
N GLN A 4 8.12 9.96 -2.58
CA GLN A 4 7.13 9.01 -3.07
C GLN A 4 6.01 8.94 -2.05
N HIS A 5 4.75 8.94 -2.47
CA HIS A 5 3.57 9.05 -1.60
C HIS A 5 3.52 7.96 -0.50
N VAL A 6 4.36 8.06 0.53
CA VAL A 6 4.60 7.04 1.56
C VAL A 6 3.29 6.74 2.26
N TRP A 7 2.52 7.80 2.53
CA TRP A 7 1.20 7.69 3.13
C TRP A 7 0.22 6.84 2.30
N ILE A 8 0.26 6.88 0.95
CA ILE A 8 -0.60 6.02 0.11
C ILE A 8 -0.19 4.57 0.31
N THR A 9 1.12 4.30 0.25
CA THR A 9 1.62 2.94 0.43
C THR A 9 1.28 2.41 1.83
N VAL A 10 1.37 3.26 2.86
CA VAL A 10 0.92 2.94 4.23
C VAL A 10 -0.56 2.63 4.26
N MET A 11 -1.42 3.44 3.62
CA MET A 11 -2.86 3.17 3.55
C MET A 11 -3.17 1.84 2.87
N ILE A 12 -2.45 1.49 1.79
CA ILE A 12 -2.63 0.20 1.13
C ILE A 12 -2.20 -0.94 2.05
N GLY A 13 -1.07 -0.79 2.75
CA GLY A 13 -0.57 -1.78 3.71
C GLY A 13 -1.52 -2.00 4.90
N VAL A 14 -1.97 -0.91 5.53
CA VAL A 14 -2.92 -0.96 6.65
C VAL A 14 -4.25 -1.57 6.20
N GLY A 15 -4.80 -1.13 5.07
CA GLY A 15 -6.02 -1.71 4.51
C GLY A 15 -5.88 -3.20 4.21
N GLY A 16 -4.73 -3.63 3.67
CA GLY A 16 -4.43 -5.03 3.41
C GLY A 16 -4.33 -5.88 4.69
N ILE A 17 -3.69 -5.36 5.74
CA ILE A 17 -3.59 -6.05 7.04
C ILE A 17 -4.98 -6.18 7.67
N VAL A 18 -5.74 -5.08 7.73
CA VAL A 18 -7.10 -5.07 8.27
C VAL A 18 -7.96 -6.07 7.51
N PHE A 19 -7.96 -6.02 6.17
CA PHE A 19 -8.69 -6.96 5.32
C PHE A 19 -8.31 -8.41 5.61
N ASN A 20 -7.02 -8.74 5.66
CA ASN A 20 -6.58 -10.12 5.86
C ASN A 20 -7.00 -10.65 7.23
N VAL A 21 -6.68 -9.92 8.31
CA VAL A 21 -7.00 -10.36 9.68
C VAL A 21 -8.50 -10.53 9.85
N THR A 22 -9.28 -9.55 9.40
CA THR A 22 -10.74 -9.59 9.59
C THR A 22 -11.46 -10.53 8.64
N ASN A 23 -10.94 -10.77 7.43
CA ASN A 23 -11.49 -11.82 6.57
C ASN A 23 -11.27 -13.21 7.16
N ASN A 24 -10.08 -13.51 7.70
CA ASN A 24 -9.84 -14.80 8.37
C ASN A 24 -10.75 -14.98 9.60
N LEU A 25 -10.99 -13.90 10.34
CA LEU A 25 -11.98 -13.87 11.42
C LEU A 25 -13.36 -14.28 10.86
N ILE A 26 -13.88 -13.59 9.83
CA ILE A 26 -15.22 -13.82 9.21
C ILE A 26 -15.44 -15.21 8.67
N GLN A 27 -14.39 -15.83 8.15
CA GLN A 27 -14.47 -17.19 7.61
C GLN A 27 -14.60 -18.27 8.71
N GLY A 28 -14.62 -17.88 9.99
CA GLY A 28 -14.84 -18.79 11.11
C GLY A 28 -13.55 -19.48 11.60
N MET A 29 -12.37 -18.94 11.28
CA MET A 29 -11.10 -19.48 11.78
C MET A 29 -10.86 -19.18 13.26
N ALA A 30 -11.61 -18.25 13.84
CA ALA A 30 -11.57 -17.92 15.25
C ALA A 30 -12.97 -18.01 15.85
N LYS A 31 -13.03 -18.34 17.15
CA LYS A 31 -14.29 -18.53 17.87
C LYS A 31 -15.08 -17.22 17.97
N TYR A 32 -16.33 -17.25 17.52
CA TYR A 32 -17.25 -16.11 17.50
C TYR A 32 -18.10 -16.03 18.77
N ASP A 33 -17.54 -15.42 19.81
CA ASP A 33 -18.28 -15.08 21.03
C ASP A 33 -18.20 -13.56 21.31
N GLY A 34 -19.29 -12.98 21.82
CA GLY A 34 -19.37 -11.58 22.21
C GLY A 34 -19.27 -10.58 21.04
N VAL A 35 -18.40 -9.56 21.19
CA VAL A 35 -18.22 -8.45 20.22
C VAL A 35 -17.76 -8.95 18.85
N LEU A 36 -17.12 -10.12 18.79
CA LEU A 36 -16.74 -10.74 17.52
C LEU A 36 -17.98 -11.17 16.73
N GLY A 37 -19.07 -11.57 17.38
CA GLY A 37 -20.31 -12.02 16.72
C GLY A 37 -21.07 -10.91 15.95
N LEU A 38 -20.62 -9.66 15.97
CA LEU A 38 -21.25 -8.55 15.27
C LEU A 38 -20.93 -8.56 13.76
N CYS A 39 -21.59 -9.46 13.02
CA CYS A 39 -21.35 -9.68 11.60
C CYS A 39 -21.42 -8.42 10.73
N LYS A 40 -22.38 -7.53 10.99
CA LYS A 40 -22.50 -6.25 10.28
C LYS A 40 -21.28 -5.35 10.47
N PHE A 41 -20.76 -5.30 11.70
CA PHE A 41 -19.59 -4.48 12.01
C PHE A 41 -18.34 -5.07 11.36
N TRP A 42 -18.03 -6.34 11.63
CA TRP A 42 -16.81 -6.96 11.11
C TRP A 42 -16.81 -7.09 9.60
N GLY A 43 -17.93 -7.51 9.00
CA GLY A 43 -18.05 -7.62 7.56
C GLY A 43 -18.11 -6.28 6.88
N ALA A 44 -19.22 -5.58 7.00
CA ALA A 44 -19.45 -4.37 6.21
C ALA A 44 -18.44 -3.27 6.54
N TRP A 45 -18.22 -2.97 7.82
CA TRP A 45 -17.32 -1.88 8.19
C TRP A 45 -15.86 -2.28 8.10
N VAL A 46 -15.44 -3.31 8.82
CA VAL A 46 -14.00 -3.58 8.97
C VAL A 46 -13.42 -4.26 7.72
N VAL A 47 -14.01 -5.35 7.23
CA VAL A 47 -13.52 -6.04 6.02
C VAL A 47 -13.77 -5.20 4.77
N MET A 48 -15.00 -4.74 4.54
CA MET A 48 -15.36 -4.12 3.26
C MET A 48 -14.93 -2.66 3.18
N THR A 49 -15.33 -1.82 4.12
CA THR A 49 -15.06 -0.38 4.04
C THR A 49 -13.62 -0.03 4.39
N PHE A 50 -13.11 -0.49 5.53
CA PHE A 50 -11.77 -0.13 6.02
C PHE A 50 -10.65 -1.05 5.51
N GLY A 51 -10.96 -2.31 5.22
CA GLY A 51 -10.03 -3.27 4.62
C GLY A 51 -9.93 -3.09 3.11
N ALA A 52 -10.74 -3.87 2.38
CA ALA A 52 -10.70 -3.94 0.92
C ALA A 52 -10.98 -2.57 0.25
N GLY A 53 -11.94 -1.82 0.78
CA GLY A 53 -12.34 -0.51 0.27
C GLY A 53 -11.19 0.50 0.29
N VAL A 54 -10.54 0.70 1.43
CA VAL A 54 -9.36 1.58 1.54
C VAL A 54 -8.20 1.06 0.68
N MET A 55 -7.94 -0.25 0.74
CA MET A 55 -6.84 -0.88 0.00
C MET A 55 -6.96 -0.65 -1.52
N LEU A 56 -8.08 -1.03 -2.15
CA LEU A 56 -8.27 -0.87 -3.59
C LEU A 56 -8.42 0.61 -4.00
N SER A 57 -9.07 1.43 -3.18
CA SER A 57 -9.21 2.87 -3.48
C SER A 57 -7.85 3.57 -3.45
N ALA A 58 -6.97 3.22 -2.52
CA ALA A 58 -5.62 3.76 -2.43
C ALA A 58 -4.73 3.28 -3.61
N ILE A 59 -4.88 2.03 -4.06
CA ILE A 59 -4.21 1.53 -5.28
C ILE A 59 -4.68 2.33 -6.51
N ASN A 60 -6.00 2.46 -6.70
CA ASN A 60 -6.56 3.23 -7.81
C ASN A 60 -6.11 4.70 -7.77
N MET A 61 -6.12 5.32 -6.58
CA MET A 61 -5.62 6.68 -6.40
C MET A 61 -4.15 6.82 -6.82
N ARG A 62 -3.31 5.85 -6.47
CA ARG A 62 -1.90 5.82 -6.88
C ARG A 62 -1.76 5.78 -8.41
N LEU A 63 -2.56 4.94 -9.09
CA LEU A 63 -2.57 4.86 -10.55
C LEU A 63 -3.08 6.17 -11.20
N VAL A 64 -4.10 6.80 -10.64
CA VAL A 64 -4.61 8.10 -11.12
C VAL A 64 -3.56 9.20 -10.97
N LEU A 65 -2.82 9.22 -9.87
CA LEU A 65 -1.73 10.18 -9.67
C LEU A 65 -0.61 9.99 -10.70
N PHE A 66 -0.21 8.74 -10.97
CA PHE A 66 0.77 8.46 -12.03
C PHE A 66 0.25 8.87 -13.41
N TYR A 67 -1.00 8.54 -13.73
CA TYR A 67 -1.61 8.97 -14.97
C TYR A 67 -1.58 10.49 -15.15
N ARG A 68 -1.96 11.26 -14.12
CA ARG A 68 -1.95 12.73 -14.17
C ARG A 68 -0.54 13.31 -14.34
N VAL A 69 0.45 12.76 -13.63
CA VAL A 69 1.83 13.26 -13.69
C VAL A 69 2.47 12.96 -15.04
N PHE A 70 2.31 11.73 -15.56
CA PHE A 70 3.00 11.32 -16.78
C PHE A 70 2.26 11.69 -18.07
N VAL A 71 0.93 11.60 -18.09
CA VAL A 71 0.15 11.82 -19.31
C VAL A 71 -0.31 13.26 -19.42
N THR A 72 -0.85 13.83 -18.34
CA THR A 72 -1.36 15.22 -18.38
C THR A 72 -0.24 16.24 -18.22
N GLY A 73 0.95 15.85 -17.75
CA GLY A 73 2.09 16.74 -17.50
C GLY A 73 1.80 17.83 -16.46
N ASN A 74 0.67 17.73 -15.76
CA ASN A 74 0.21 18.78 -14.86
C ASN A 74 0.88 18.59 -13.51
N THR A 75 2.06 19.19 -13.34
CA THR A 75 2.76 19.21 -12.06
C THR A 75 2.07 20.20 -11.13
N TYR A 76 1.66 19.74 -9.94
CA TYR A 76 1.01 20.62 -8.99
C TYR A 76 2.02 21.66 -8.51
N ASN A 77 1.78 22.92 -8.90
CA ASN A 77 2.54 24.03 -8.37
C ASN A 77 2.37 24.07 -6.84
N ARG A 78 3.48 24.12 -6.12
CA ARG A 78 3.58 23.97 -4.66
C ARG A 78 3.13 25.25 -3.95
N SER A 79 1.95 25.77 -4.30
CA SER A 79 1.32 26.86 -3.56
C SER A 79 0.87 26.38 -2.18
N ARG A 80 0.63 27.32 -1.27
CA ARG A 80 0.38 27.09 0.16
C ARG A 80 -0.58 25.93 0.43
N PHE A 81 -0.25 25.14 1.47
CA PHE A 81 -1.09 24.04 1.91
C PHE A 81 -2.40 24.56 2.48
N THR A 82 -3.48 24.49 1.69
CA THR A 82 -4.85 24.79 2.12
C THR A 82 -5.62 23.48 2.16
N VAL A 83 -6.51 23.32 3.15
CA VAL A 83 -7.37 22.13 3.30
C VAL A 83 -8.17 21.84 2.02
N LEU A 84 -8.66 22.88 1.35
CA LEU A 84 -9.35 22.75 0.06
C LEU A 84 -8.45 22.13 -1.03
N ASN A 85 -7.16 22.48 -1.07
CA ASN A 85 -6.20 21.91 -2.00
C ASN A 85 -5.91 20.44 -1.68
N PHE A 86 -5.93 20.06 -0.40
CA PHE A 86 -5.85 18.66 0.01
C PHE A 86 -7.05 17.88 -0.51
N PHE A 87 -8.28 18.31 -0.24
CA PHE A 87 -9.47 17.61 -0.75
C PHE A 87 -9.51 17.55 -2.27
N ARG A 88 -9.16 18.64 -2.98
CA ARG A 88 -9.10 18.65 -4.45
C ARG A 88 -8.08 17.65 -5.01
N ARG A 89 -6.96 17.46 -4.31
CA ARG A 89 -5.91 16.51 -4.72
C ARG A 89 -6.31 15.05 -4.42
N PHE A 90 -7.04 14.82 -3.33
CA PHE A 90 -7.39 13.49 -2.84
C PHE A 90 -8.82 13.06 -3.20
N TRP A 91 -9.58 13.93 -3.87
CA TRP A 91 -10.92 13.68 -4.38
C TRP A 91 -11.09 12.29 -5.04
N PRO A 92 -10.18 11.78 -5.90
CA PRO A 92 -10.38 10.49 -6.55
C PRO A 92 -10.44 9.33 -5.56
N PHE A 93 -9.71 9.42 -4.44
CA PHE A 93 -9.76 8.42 -3.38
C PHE A 93 -11.16 8.39 -2.75
N PHE A 94 -11.67 9.55 -2.32
CA PHE A 94 -12.99 9.65 -1.70
C PHE A 94 -14.12 9.27 -2.66
N ALA A 95 -14.02 9.67 -3.92
CA ALA A 95 -14.98 9.32 -4.95
C ALA A 95 -15.07 7.80 -5.14
N ILE A 96 -13.91 7.13 -5.27
CA ILE A 96 -13.84 5.68 -5.48
C ILE A 96 -14.22 4.93 -4.21
N TRP A 97 -13.86 5.42 -3.01
CA TRP A 97 -14.16 4.77 -1.73
C TRP A 97 -15.62 4.92 -1.29
N SER A 98 -16.28 6.04 -1.67
CA SER A 98 -17.62 6.40 -1.20
C SER A 98 -18.70 5.33 -1.41
N PRO A 99 -18.76 4.56 -2.52
CA PRO A 99 -19.80 3.54 -2.68
C PRO A 99 -19.68 2.42 -1.65
N SER A 100 -18.46 2.08 -1.22
CA SER A 100 -18.23 1.10 -0.14
C SER A 100 -18.64 1.63 1.23
N LEU A 101 -18.50 2.94 1.48
CA LEU A 101 -18.98 3.57 2.70
C LEU A 101 -20.52 3.58 2.73
N ILE A 102 -21.13 4.00 1.62
CA ILE A 102 -22.60 4.08 1.46
C ILE A 102 -23.23 2.68 1.60
N SER A 103 -22.63 1.65 1.00
CA SER A 103 -23.13 0.28 1.14
C SER A 103 -23.09 -0.22 2.59
N SER A 104 -22.06 0.15 3.35
CA SER A 104 -21.94 -0.23 4.76
C SER A 104 -22.90 0.52 5.68
N ILE A 105 -23.23 1.77 5.33
CA ILE A 105 -24.31 2.51 6.00
C ILE A 105 -25.65 1.85 5.69
N ALA A 106 -25.93 1.55 4.42
CA ALA A 106 -27.18 0.93 3.99
C ALA A 106 -27.43 -0.43 4.68
N ILE A 107 -26.45 -1.32 4.72
CA ILE A 107 -26.59 -2.63 5.36
C ILE A 107 -26.73 -2.53 6.89
N SER A 108 -26.20 -1.47 7.49
CA SER A 108 -26.36 -1.20 8.93
C SER A 108 -27.81 -0.82 9.25
N ILE A 109 -28.48 -0.05 8.38
CA ILE A 109 -29.87 0.39 8.54
C ILE A 109 -30.85 -0.77 8.32
N ILE A 110 -30.57 -1.69 7.40
CA ILE A 110 -31.45 -2.83 7.11
C ILE A 110 -31.51 -3.77 8.32
N THR A 111 -32.58 -3.68 9.11
CA THR A 111 -32.86 -4.60 10.22
C THR A 111 -33.43 -5.91 9.71
N GLY A 112 -33.01 -7.03 10.30
CA GLY A 112 -33.55 -8.36 9.99
C GLY A 112 -32.63 -9.23 9.10
N PRO A 113 -33.12 -10.40 8.67
CA PRO A 113 -32.34 -11.40 7.95
C PRO A 113 -31.94 -10.98 6.53
N GLN A 114 -32.43 -9.84 6.03
CA GLN A 114 -32.05 -9.33 4.70
C GLN A 114 -30.67 -8.64 4.68
N GLY A 115 -30.08 -8.39 5.84
CA GLY A 115 -28.79 -7.70 5.95
C GLY A 115 -27.61 -8.68 6.04
N ALA A 116 -27.28 -9.03 7.28
CA ALA A 116 -26.28 -10.02 7.61
C ALA A 116 -26.77 -10.77 8.85
N TRP A 117 -26.57 -12.07 8.87
CA TRP A 117 -26.94 -12.92 10.01
C TRP A 117 -25.82 -13.90 10.32
N LEU A 118 -25.86 -14.43 11.54
CA LEU A 118 -24.94 -15.47 11.96
C LEU A 118 -25.52 -16.82 11.50
N LEU A 119 -24.78 -17.53 10.65
CA LEU A 119 -25.09 -18.89 10.26
C LEU A 119 -24.31 -19.84 11.18
N GLU A 120 -25.04 -20.70 11.90
CA GLU A 120 -24.47 -21.76 12.72
C GLU A 120 -24.65 -23.08 11.99
N ASP A 121 -23.57 -23.60 11.43
CA ASP A 121 -23.57 -24.86 10.66
C ASP A 121 -22.51 -25.82 11.24
N HIS A 122 -22.93 -27.01 11.66
CA HIS A 122 -22.07 -28.02 12.31
C HIS A 122 -21.21 -27.48 13.48
N GLY A 123 -21.71 -26.50 14.24
CA GLY A 123 -20.99 -25.86 15.35
C GLY A 123 -19.98 -24.78 14.93
N LEU A 124 -19.84 -24.52 13.62
CA LEU A 124 -19.11 -23.38 13.09
C LEU A 124 -20.07 -22.20 12.92
N ARG A 125 -19.76 -21.11 13.62
CA ARG A 125 -20.46 -19.83 13.48
C ARG A 125 -19.73 -18.98 12.44
N ALA A 126 -20.43 -18.60 11.39
CA ALA A 126 -19.90 -17.69 10.37
C ALA A 126 -20.93 -16.63 10.00
N CYS A 127 -20.45 -15.51 9.47
CA CYS A 127 -21.32 -14.44 9.03
C CYS A 127 -21.74 -14.67 7.58
N ASP A 128 -23.04 -14.71 7.36
CA ASP A 128 -23.62 -14.77 6.03
C ASP A 128 -24.29 -13.43 5.69
N PHE A 129 -24.29 -13.08 4.40
CA PHE A 129 -24.78 -11.82 3.88
C PHE A 129 -25.85 -12.09 2.83
N SER A 130 -26.78 -11.16 2.67
CA SER A 130 -27.76 -11.30 1.57
C SER A 130 -27.07 -11.36 0.21
N GLU A 131 -27.57 -12.25 -0.65
CA GLU A 131 -27.02 -12.48 -1.99
C GLU A 131 -26.93 -11.16 -2.78
N GLY A 132 -27.96 -10.31 -2.69
CA GLY A 132 -27.98 -8.99 -3.34
C GLY A 132 -26.84 -8.06 -2.88
N TYR A 133 -26.53 -8.05 -1.58
CA TYR A 133 -25.41 -7.26 -1.04
C TYR A 133 -24.06 -7.81 -1.52
N LEU A 134 -23.90 -9.14 -1.53
CA LEU A 134 -22.69 -9.79 -2.04
C LEU A 134 -22.48 -9.48 -3.54
N TYR A 135 -23.51 -9.61 -4.37
CA TYR A 135 -23.42 -9.29 -5.80
C TYR A 135 -23.05 -7.82 -6.04
N TRP A 136 -23.66 -6.89 -5.30
CA TRP A 136 -23.33 -5.47 -5.38
C TRP A 136 -21.85 -5.20 -5.08
N ILE A 137 -21.36 -5.78 -4.00
CA ILE A 137 -19.95 -5.69 -3.58
C ILE A 137 -19.00 -6.24 -4.64
N TYR A 138 -19.30 -7.42 -5.18
CA TYR A 138 -18.44 -8.07 -6.17
C TYR A 138 -18.41 -7.24 -7.45
N ALA A 139 -19.56 -6.72 -7.89
CA ALA A 139 -19.65 -5.81 -9.03
C ALA A 139 -18.85 -4.52 -8.80
N TYR A 140 -18.93 -3.95 -7.60
CA TYR A 140 -18.16 -2.75 -7.23
C TYR A 140 -16.65 -2.98 -7.25
N PHE A 141 -16.16 -4.08 -6.65
CA PHE A 141 -14.73 -4.39 -6.70
C PHE A 141 -14.27 -4.80 -8.10
N ALA A 142 -15.10 -5.48 -8.88
CA ALA A 142 -14.82 -5.75 -10.29
C ALA A 142 -14.66 -4.43 -11.07
N ALA A 143 -15.54 -3.45 -10.87
CA ALA A 143 -15.44 -2.13 -11.50
C ALA A 143 -14.14 -1.40 -11.10
N GLN A 144 -13.72 -1.49 -9.84
CA GLN A 144 -12.44 -0.94 -9.40
C GLN A 144 -11.23 -1.62 -10.04
N ILE A 145 -11.26 -2.95 -10.19
CA ILE A 145 -10.19 -3.70 -10.87
C ILE A 145 -10.15 -3.36 -12.36
N VAL A 146 -11.31 -3.23 -13.02
CA VAL A 146 -11.40 -2.80 -14.43
C VAL A 146 -10.85 -1.38 -14.60
N LEU A 147 -11.19 -0.46 -13.70
CA LEU A 147 -10.61 0.88 -13.69
C LEU A 147 -9.08 0.84 -13.54
N SER A 148 -8.57 0.02 -12.63
CA SER A 148 -7.13 -0.19 -12.46
C SER A 148 -6.46 -0.74 -13.73
N TRP A 149 -7.05 -1.74 -14.38
CA TRP A 149 -6.56 -2.28 -15.64
C TRP A 149 -6.56 -1.22 -16.74
N PHE A 150 -7.65 -0.45 -16.88
CA PHE A 150 -7.75 0.62 -17.85
C PHE A 150 -6.64 1.67 -17.67
N LEU A 151 -6.44 2.15 -16.44
CA LEU A 151 -5.37 3.09 -16.11
C LEU A 151 -3.99 2.49 -16.37
N TYR A 152 -3.80 1.21 -16.03
CA TYR A 152 -2.55 0.49 -16.28
C TYR A 152 -2.24 0.41 -17.79
N PHE A 153 -3.21 0.03 -18.63
CA PHE A 153 -3.02 -0.04 -20.08
C PHE A 153 -2.72 1.33 -20.70
N LYS A 154 -3.39 2.38 -20.23
CA LYS A 154 -3.09 3.76 -20.68
C LYS A 154 -1.66 4.20 -20.34
N MET A 155 -1.06 3.66 -19.27
CA MET A 155 0.32 3.99 -18.87
C MET A 155 1.39 3.08 -19.49
N ARG A 156 1.03 2.04 -20.26
CA ARG A 156 1.98 1.07 -20.83
C ARG A 156 3.06 1.71 -21.73
N GLY A 157 2.78 2.90 -22.29
CA GLY A 157 3.72 3.65 -23.14
C GLY A 157 4.73 4.51 -22.39
N VAL A 158 4.68 4.60 -21.05
CA VAL A 158 5.56 5.46 -20.26
C VAL A 158 6.93 4.77 -20.02
N ALA A 159 8.00 5.57 -19.93
CA ALA A 159 9.39 5.11 -19.85
C ALA A 159 9.68 4.06 -18.76
N LYS A 160 10.58 3.11 -19.08
CA LYS A 160 10.94 1.92 -18.29
C LYS A 160 11.54 2.23 -16.91
N ALA A 161 12.01 3.45 -16.69
CA ALA A 161 12.56 3.97 -15.44
C ALA A 161 11.80 3.62 -14.16
N PHE A 162 10.48 3.63 -14.26
CA PHE A 162 9.62 3.28 -13.16
C PHE A 162 9.37 1.78 -13.15
N ASN A 163 10.39 1.00 -12.78
CA ASN A 163 10.31 -0.47 -12.62
C ASN A 163 9.13 -0.91 -11.71
N GLY A 164 8.61 0.00 -10.87
CA GLY A 164 7.36 -0.19 -10.12
C GLY A 164 6.13 -0.57 -10.97
N PHE A 165 6.08 -0.23 -12.27
CA PHE A 165 4.98 -0.64 -13.15
C PHE A 165 4.96 -2.15 -13.39
N ARG A 166 6.14 -2.78 -13.49
CA ARG A 166 6.23 -4.23 -13.66
C ARG A 166 5.84 -4.98 -12.39
N VAL A 167 5.92 -4.34 -11.22
CA VAL A 167 5.39 -4.92 -9.98
C VAL A 167 3.86 -4.75 -9.93
N ALA A 168 3.34 -3.61 -10.39
CA ALA A 168 1.91 -3.34 -10.41
C ALA A 168 1.11 -4.37 -11.25
N ILE A 169 1.64 -4.85 -12.38
CA ILE A 169 0.94 -5.87 -13.19
C ILE A 169 0.69 -7.15 -12.41
N TRP A 170 1.69 -7.63 -11.65
CA TRP A 170 1.55 -8.85 -10.87
C TRP A 170 0.49 -8.69 -9.80
N THR A 171 0.44 -7.52 -9.15
CA THR A 171 -0.63 -7.24 -8.19
C THR A 171 -2.00 -7.19 -8.84
N LEU A 172 -2.16 -6.56 -10.01
CA LEU A 172 -3.45 -6.52 -10.70
C LEU A 172 -3.91 -7.91 -11.15
N VAL A 173 -2.99 -8.75 -11.64
CA VAL A 173 -3.26 -10.13 -12.00
C VAL A 173 -3.70 -10.93 -10.78
N THR A 174 -2.98 -10.86 -9.66
CA THR A 174 -3.36 -11.59 -8.44
C THR A 174 -4.69 -11.12 -7.88
N PHE A 175 -4.95 -9.81 -7.83
CA PHE A 175 -6.26 -9.27 -7.43
C PHE A 175 -7.40 -9.78 -8.31
N THR A 176 -7.19 -9.80 -9.63
CA THR A 176 -8.19 -10.29 -10.58
C THR A 176 -8.46 -11.78 -10.37
N CYS A 177 -7.41 -12.60 -10.23
CA CYS A 177 -7.55 -14.03 -9.97
C CYS A 177 -8.29 -14.32 -8.66
N VAL A 178 -7.96 -13.62 -7.56
CA VAL A 178 -8.62 -13.82 -6.27
C VAL A 178 -10.09 -13.38 -6.29
N LEU A 179 -10.41 -12.28 -6.99
CA LEU A 179 -11.79 -11.87 -7.18
C LEU A 179 -12.58 -12.92 -7.96
N LEU A 180 -12.02 -13.46 -9.04
CA LEU A 180 -12.66 -14.51 -9.85
C LEU A 180 -12.87 -15.79 -9.05
N ILE A 181 -11.86 -16.26 -8.30
CA ILE A 181 -11.98 -17.43 -7.42
C ILE A 181 -13.08 -17.20 -6.40
N SER A 182 -13.10 -16.03 -5.75
CA SER A 182 -14.13 -15.68 -4.76
C SER A 182 -15.52 -15.66 -5.39
N MET A 183 -15.66 -15.09 -6.58
CA MET A 183 -16.94 -15.03 -7.30
C MET A 183 -17.44 -16.43 -7.68
N VAL A 184 -16.57 -17.29 -8.22
CA VAL A 184 -16.90 -18.69 -8.57
C VAL A 184 -17.34 -19.47 -7.34
N ILE A 185 -16.62 -19.36 -6.22
CA ILE A 185 -16.98 -20.05 -4.97
C ILE A 185 -18.33 -19.58 -4.45
N ASN A 186 -18.65 -18.28 -4.55
CA ASN A 186 -19.97 -17.80 -4.11
C ASN A 186 -21.10 -18.24 -5.05
N ILE A 187 -20.89 -18.28 -6.36
CA ILE A 187 -21.91 -18.73 -7.33
C ILE A 187 -22.32 -20.19 -7.07
N ILE A 188 -21.35 -21.06 -6.75
CA ILE A 188 -21.63 -22.47 -6.43
C ILE A 188 -22.09 -22.68 -4.98
N LYS A 189 -22.34 -21.60 -4.22
CA LYS A 189 -22.63 -21.63 -2.77
C LYS A 189 -21.56 -22.36 -1.96
N GLY A 190 -20.33 -22.37 -2.45
CA GLY A 190 -19.17 -22.99 -1.82
C GLY A 190 -18.80 -22.34 -0.49
N SER A 191 -19.16 -21.07 -0.29
CA SER A 191 -18.99 -20.33 0.97
C SER A 191 -19.81 -20.89 2.13
N ASN A 192 -20.85 -21.68 1.87
CA ASN A 192 -21.59 -22.40 2.91
C ASN A 192 -20.77 -23.54 3.49
N TYR A 193 -19.88 -24.13 2.69
CA TYR A 193 -19.06 -25.25 3.10
C TYR A 193 -17.70 -24.80 3.67
N PRO A 194 -17.13 -25.53 4.66
CA PRO A 194 -15.82 -25.18 5.24
C PRO A 194 -14.69 -25.08 4.21
N TRP A 195 -14.70 -25.93 3.18
CA TRP A 195 -13.64 -25.95 2.16
C TRP A 195 -13.61 -24.65 1.35
N GLY A 196 -14.76 -24.08 0.99
CA GLY A 196 -14.83 -22.84 0.21
C GLY A 196 -14.30 -21.65 1.01
N ARG A 197 -14.62 -21.61 2.31
CA ARG A 197 -14.11 -20.60 3.26
C ARG A 197 -12.59 -20.66 3.40
N ILE A 198 -12.04 -21.86 3.54
CA ILE A 198 -10.58 -22.10 3.61
C ILE A 198 -9.91 -21.64 2.32
N VAL A 199 -10.45 -21.99 1.15
CA VAL A 199 -9.88 -21.59 -0.15
C VAL A 199 -9.89 -20.06 -0.31
N ILE A 200 -11.01 -19.39 0.01
CA ILE A 200 -11.11 -17.92 -0.06
C ILE A 200 -10.07 -17.27 0.88
N ALA A 201 -9.96 -17.78 2.10
CA ALA A 201 -9.04 -17.22 3.08
C ALA A 201 -7.57 -17.41 2.69
N LEU A 202 -7.19 -18.60 2.20
CA LEU A 202 -5.85 -18.86 1.66
C LEU A 202 -5.54 -17.97 0.45
N ALA A 203 -6.50 -17.80 -0.46
CA ALA A 203 -6.35 -16.92 -1.61
C ALA A 203 -6.10 -15.46 -1.18
N ASN A 204 -6.88 -14.95 -0.22
CA ASN A 204 -6.69 -13.62 0.36
C ASN A 204 -5.36 -13.49 1.13
N MET A 205 -4.93 -14.54 1.81
CA MET A 205 -3.63 -14.55 2.50
C MET A 205 -2.48 -14.47 1.49
N ILE A 206 -2.52 -15.25 0.41
CA ILE A 206 -1.52 -15.22 -0.67
C ILE A 206 -1.50 -13.84 -1.34
N LEU A 207 -2.68 -13.25 -1.57
CA LEU A 207 -2.81 -11.91 -2.15
C LEU A 207 -2.11 -10.85 -1.29
N VAL A 208 -2.46 -10.76 -0.01
CA VAL A 208 -1.95 -9.70 0.88
C VAL A 208 -0.47 -9.90 1.18
N ASN A 209 -0.05 -11.13 1.45
CA ASN A 209 1.37 -11.43 1.69
C ASN A 209 2.19 -11.23 0.41
N GLY A 210 1.71 -11.71 -0.73
CA GLY A 210 2.34 -11.48 -2.03
C GLY A 210 2.49 -9.99 -2.31
N TYR A 211 1.41 -9.21 -2.14
CA TYR A 211 1.45 -7.76 -2.29
C TYR A 211 2.50 -7.12 -1.37
N LEU A 212 2.51 -7.48 -0.08
CA LEU A 212 3.45 -6.94 0.90
C LEU A 212 4.90 -7.23 0.49
N TRP A 213 5.21 -8.48 0.16
CA TRP A 213 6.56 -8.89 -0.21
C TRP A 213 7.01 -8.34 -1.56
N PHE A 214 6.14 -8.31 -2.57
CA PHE A 214 6.51 -7.80 -3.89
C PHE A 214 6.69 -6.28 -3.93
N ILE A 215 5.92 -5.52 -3.15
CA ILE A 215 5.99 -4.05 -3.17
C ILE A 215 6.92 -3.50 -2.10
N PHE A 216 6.87 -4.01 -0.87
CA PHE A 216 7.72 -3.52 0.22
C PHE A 216 9.05 -4.27 0.32
N GLY A 217 9.11 -5.54 -0.09
CA GLY A 217 10.32 -6.35 0.05
C GLY A 217 11.54 -5.71 -0.60
N PRO A 218 11.53 -5.42 -1.92
CA PRO A 218 12.69 -4.83 -2.59
C PRO A 218 13.18 -3.50 -1.97
N PRO A 219 12.34 -2.49 -1.70
CA PRO A 219 12.82 -1.25 -1.10
C PRO A 219 13.27 -1.42 0.35
N VAL A 220 12.58 -2.23 1.17
CA VAL A 220 12.95 -2.42 2.58
C VAL A 220 14.27 -3.15 2.70
N ILE A 221 14.43 -4.27 2.00
CA ILE A 221 15.67 -5.06 2.00
C ILE A 221 16.83 -4.25 1.40
N GLY A 222 16.60 -3.56 0.28
CA GLY A 222 17.60 -2.72 -0.35
C GLY A 222 18.09 -1.58 0.55
N HIS A 223 17.19 -0.92 1.27
CA HIS A 223 17.57 0.14 2.20
C HIS A 223 18.22 -0.37 3.50
N LEU A 224 17.80 -1.54 3.99
CA LEU A 224 18.34 -2.12 5.23
C LEU A 224 19.75 -2.70 5.02
N PHE A 225 19.98 -3.43 3.93
CA PHE A 225 21.22 -4.17 3.71
C PHE A 225 22.18 -3.50 2.71
N TRP A 226 21.67 -2.81 1.68
CA TRP A 226 22.50 -2.26 0.59
C TRP A 226 22.15 -0.80 0.27
N ARG A 227 22.15 0.05 1.30
CA ARG A 227 21.70 1.44 1.19
C ARG A 227 22.43 2.20 0.08
N GLU A 228 23.75 2.12 0.01
CA GLU A 228 24.55 2.85 -0.98
C GLU A 228 24.30 2.36 -2.40
N GLN A 229 24.29 1.04 -2.62
CA GLN A 229 24.09 0.46 -3.93
C GLN A 229 22.66 0.73 -4.45
N THR A 230 21.66 0.66 -3.58
CA THR A 230 20.27 0.99 -3.91
C THR A 230 20.14 2.46 -4.33
N MET A 231 20.80 3.38 -3.61
CA MET A 231 20.81 4.79 -3.95
C MET A 231 21.54 5.07 -5.27
N ARG A 232 22.68 4.43 -5.52
CA ARG A 232 23.41 4.54 -6.81
C ARG A 232 22.59 4.00 -7.98
N ASN A 233 21.99 2.82 -7.84
CA ASN A 233 21.12 2.23 -8.86
C ASN A 233 19.90 3.12 -9.16
N PHE A 234 19.33 3.73 -8.13
CA PHE A 234 18.23 4.68 -8.26
C PHE A 234 18.66 5.94 -9.01
N MET A 235 19.77 6.55 -8.63
CA MET A 235 20.31 7.74 -9.31
C MET A 235 20.67 7.45 -10.77
N ASN A 236 21.31 6.31 -11.05
CA ASN A 236 21.64 5.87 -12.41
C ASN A 236 20.39 5.65 -13.27
N SER A 237 19.33 5.07 -12.69
CA SER A 237 18.06 4.88 -13.38
C SER A 237 17.40 6.21 -13.71
N LEU A 238 17.39 7.16 -12.76
CA LEU A 238 16.89 8.51 -12.99
C LEU A 238 17.68 9.23 -14.09
N HIS A 239 19.01 9.09 -14.10
CA HIS A 239 19.86 9.74 -15.11
C HIS A 239 19.59 9.18 -16.52
N LYS A 240 19.45 7.85 -16.63
CA LYS A 240 19.10 7.20 -17.89
C LYS A 240 17.72 7.64 -18.40
N ASP A 241 16.74 7.81 -17.51
CA ASP A 241 15.43 8.33 -17.90
C ASP A 241 15.47 9.80 -18.32
N SER A 242 16.23 10.64 -17.61
CA SER A 242 16.37 12.05 -17.99
C SER A 242 16.92 12.19 -19.41
N LEU A 243 17.91 11.37 -19.78
CA LEU A 243 18.48 11.38 -21.13
C LEU A 243 17.47 10.95 -22.19
N ILE A 244 16.68 9.91 -21.93
CA ILE A 244 15.62 9.44 -22.86
C ILE A 244 14.51 10.50 -22.99
N ALA A 245 14.15 11.17 -21.89
CA ALA A 245 13.15 12.25 -21.90
C ALA A 245 13.64 13.49 -22.66
N GLN A 246 14.93 13.83 -22.55
CA GLN A 246 15.55 14.89 -23.35
C GLN A 246 15.56 14.54 -24.85
N GLN A 247 15.95 13.31 -25.18
CA GLN A 247 15.97 12.83 -26.57
C GLN A 247 14.58 12.85 -27.23
N THR A 248 13.51 12.68 -26.45
CA THR A 248 12.12 12.72 -26.95
C THR A 248 11.56 14.14 -27.14
N ARG A 249 12.40 15.19 -27.09
CA ARG A 249 12.03 16.60 -27.34
C ARG A 249 10.87 17.12 -26.48
N ALA A 250 10.72 16.63 -25.25
CA ALA A 250 9.79 17.21 -24.28
C ALA A 250 10.42 18.42 -23.56
N HIS A 251 10.88 19.43 -24.32
CA HIS A 251 11.75 20.54 -23.86
C HIS A 251 11.23 21.31 -22.63
N GLY A 252 9.94 21.27 -22.31
CA GLY A 252 9.38 21.96 -21.12
C GLY A 252 9.15 21.08 -19.89
N VAL A 253 9.08 19.75 -20.04
CA VAL A 253 8.64 18.85 -18.97
C VAL A 253 9.81 18.48 -18.04
N HIS A 254 11.03 18.49 -18.57
CA HIS A 254 12.23 18.06 -17.86
C HIS A 254 12.60 18.96 -16.67
N THR A 255 12.59 20.27 -16.87
CA THR A 255 12.95 21.28 -15.86
C THR A 255 12.02 21.21 -14.65
N GLN A 256 10.73 20.87 -14.86
CA GLN A 256 9.75 20.77 -13.76
C GLN A 256 9.85 19.47 -12.95
N LEU A 257 10.18 18.33 -13.59
CA LEU A 257 10.22 17.04 -12.91
C LEU A 257 11.49 16.85 -12.07
N TYR A 258 12.63 17.30 -12.60
CA TYR A 258 13.93 17.08 -11.99
C TYR A 258 14.47 18.30 -11.25
N GLY A 259 13.93 19.50 -11.51
CA GLY A 259 14.41 20.74 -10.91
C GLY A 259 15.86 21.08 -11.27
N MET A 260 16.43 20.39 -12.25
CA MET A 260 17.74 20.70 -12.83
C MET A 260 17.51 21.71 -13.95
N SER A 261 18.22 22.83 -13.88
CA SER A 261 18.27 23.75 -15.02
C SER A 261 19.07 23.08 -16.15
N GLU A 262 18.79 23.42 -17.41
CA GLU A 262 19.55 22.86 -18.54
C GLU A 262 21.06 23.08 -18.37
N ASN A 263 21.44 24.19 -17.74
CA ASN A 263 22.83 24.56 -17.45
C ASN A 263 23.54 23.56 -16.51
N ASP A 264 22.83 22.97 -15.55
CA ASP A 264 23.42 22.00 -14.60
C ASP A 264 23.73 20.66 -15.29
N VAL A 265 22.95 20.29 -16.31
CA VAL A 265 23.14 19.04 -17.05
C VAL A 265 24.37 19.13 -17.97
N PHE A 266 24.58 20.29 -18.61
CA PHE A 266 25.77 20.51 -19.44
C PHE A 266 27.07 20.53 -18.63
N ALA A 267 27.03 21.04 -17.39
CA ALA A 267 28.19 21.01 -16.49
C ALA A 267 28.62 19.57 -16.11
N LEU A 268 27.66 18.64 -15.99
CA LEU A 268 27.93 17.22 -15.72
C LEU A 268 28.36 16.45 -16.97
N SER A 269 27.79 16.76 -18.14
CA SER A 269 28.19 16.13 -19.40
C SER A 269 29.61 16.52 -19.83
N GLY A 270 30.10 17.71 -19.45
CA GLY A 270 31.46 18.14 -19.74
C GLY A 270 32.54 17.44 -18.91
N TYR A 271 32.18 16.80 -17.79
CA TYR A 271 33.15 16.18 -16.88
C TYR A 271 33.45 14.69 -17.22
N GLY A 272 32.63 14.07 -18.07
CA GLY A 272 32.72 12.65 -18.42
C GLY A 272 33.43 12.34 -19.74
N ASN A 273 33.91 13.35 -20.46
CA ASN A 273 34.53 13.21 -21.78
C ASN A 273 35.97 13.76 -21.79
N GLY A 274 36.64 13.75 -20.63
CA GLY A 274 38.09 13.80 -20.60
C GLY A 274 38.59 12.43 -21.02
N ASP A 275 39.17 12.36 -22.20
CA ASP A 275 39.85 11.20 -22.77
C ASP A 275 40.70 10.51 -21.70
N VAL A 276 40.20 9.39 -21.18
CA VAL A 276 41.06 8.38 -20.59
C VAL A 276 41.67 7.67 -21.79
N ASP A 277 42.85 8.14 -22.21
CA ASP A 277 43.71 7.43 -23.13
C ASP A 277 43.92 5.99 -22.62
N ASP A 278 43.35 5.02 -23.33
CA ASP A 278 43.51 3.58 -23.11
C ASP A 278 44.92 3.07 -23.47
N SER A 279 45.93 3.95 -23.55
CA SER A 279 47.31 3.59 -23.93
C SER A 279 48.21 3.22 -22.74
N TYR A 280 47.67 2.91 -21.57
CA TYR A 280 48.46 2.55 -20.38
C TYR A 280 48.02 1.23 -19.73
N ILE A 281 47.75 0.20 -20.52
CA ILE A 281 47.74 -1.19 -20.07
C ILE A 281 48.48 -2.04 -21.11
N ASP A 282 49.78 -1.81 -21.24
CA ASP A 282 50.73 -2.77 -21.82
C ASP A 282 52.15 -2.35 -21.42
N ASN A 283 52.51 -2.62 -20.16
CA ASN A 283 53.87 -2.92 -19.69
C ASN A 283 53.94 -2.80 -18.16
N VAL A 284 53.45 -3.82 -17.46
CA VAL A 284 53.85 -4.07 -16.07
C VAL A 284 54.27 -5.53 -15.95
N ASN A 285 55.35 -5.85 -16.64
CA ASN A 285 56.29 -6.88 -16.23
C ASN A 285 57.68 -6.28 -16.42
N ASN A 286 58.47 -6.28 -15.33
CA ASN A 286 59.84 -5.79 -15.24
C ASN A 286 60.00 -4.26 -15.11
N HIS A 287 59.97 -3.75 -13.88
CA HIS A 287 61.21 -3.37 -13.22
C HIS A 287 60.92 -2.84 -11.80
N GLU A 288 61.59 -3.46 -10.85
CA GLU A 288 61.84 -2.96 -9.52
C GLU A 288 62.67 -1.66 -9.63
N GLN A 289 62.01 -0.51 -9.50
CA GLN A 289 62.71 0.76 -9.29
C GLN A 289 61.92 1.70 -8.38
N LYS A 290 62.48 1.85 -7.19
CA LYS A 290 62.14 2.79 -6.12
C LYS A 290 62.08 4.24 -6.64
N PRO A 291 60.95 4.97 -6.51
CA PRO A 291 60.94 6.41 -6.75
C PRO A 291 61.11 7.21 -5.46
N ALA A 292 61.92 8.26 -5.60
CA ALA A 292 62.09 9.33 -4.65
C ALA A 292 60.87 10.27 -4.64
N ASN A 293 60.69 10.92 -3.50
CA ASN A 293 59.65 11.89 -3.19
C ASN A 293 59.59 13.04 -4.21
N ALA A 294 58.46 13.16 -4.92
CA ALA A 294 58.05 14.39 -5.58
C ALA A 294 56.62 14.72 -5.14
N ALA A 295 56.50 15.71 -4.26
CA ALA A 295 55.24 16.22 -3.75
C ALA A 295 54.53 17.01 -4.85
N ALA A 296 53.50 16.43 -5.45
CA ALA A 296 52.54 17.13 -6.29
C ALA A 296 51.44 17.73 -5.41
N ASN A 297 51.38 19.06 -5.35
CA ASN A 297 50.31 19.81 -4.71
C ASN A 297 49.01 19.65 -5.50
N PHE A 298 48.16 18.70 -5.09
CA PHE A 298 46.77 18.64 -5.51
C PHE A 298 45.95 19.58 -4.62
N ALA A 299 45.45 20.66 -5.23
CA ALA A 299 44.40 21.48 -4.62
C ALA A 299 43.08 20.69 -4.67
N THR A 300 42.63 20.24 -3.51
CA THR A 300 41.29 19.70 -3.30
C THR A 300 40.24 20.77 -3.56
N PRO A 301 39.18 20.51 -4.34
CA PRO A 301 38.05 21.42 -4.44
C PRO A 301 37.37 21.51 -3.08
N ASP A 302 37.33 22.71 -2.49
CA ASP A 302 36.56 23.01 -1.30
C ASP A 302 35.06 22.91 -1.63
N TYR A 303 34.48 21.75 -1.33
CA TYR A 303 33.03 21.66 -1.19
C TYR A 303 32.65 22.36 0.11
N PRO A 304 31.68 23.29 0.12
CA PRO A 304 31.17 23.83 1.36
C PRO A 304 30.58 22.69 2.18
N THR A 305 31.29 22.33 3.26
CA THR A 305 30.79 21.47 4.32
C THR A 305 29.59 22.17 4.93
N SER A 306 28.39 21.82 4.48
CA SER A 306 27.18 22.15 5.21
C SER A 306 27.30 21.48 6.58
N ASN A 307 27.56 22.30 7.61
CA ASN A 307 27.49 21.90 9.01
C ASN A 307 26.09 21.34 9.27
N TYR A 308 25.93 20.02 9.11
CA TYR A 308 24.86 19.29 9.75
C TYR A 308 25.21 19.23 11.22
N SER A 309 24.76 20.23 11.96
CA SER A 309 24.62 20.13 13.41
C SER A 309 23.72 18.93 13.68
N SER A 310 24.32 17.84 14.15
CA SER A 310 23.61 16.75 14.78
C SER A 310 22.64 17.36 15.80
N PRO A 311 21.34 17.04 15.78
CA PRO A 311 20.46 17.47 16.85
C PRO A 311 21.04 16.94 18.16
N ILE A 312 21.45 17.87 19.03
CA ILE A 312 21.80 17.58 20.41
C ILE A 312 20.52 17.05 21.03
N PHE A 313 20.45 15.74 21.25
CA PHE A 313 19.46 15.16 22.13
C PHE A 313 19.81 15.61 23.54
N SER A 314 19.17 16.67 24.00
CA SER A 314 19.12 17.00 25.42
C SER A 314 18.50 15.79 26.13
N ASN A 315 19.30 15.12 26.96
CA ASN A 315 18.80 14.15 27.93
C ASN A 315 17.82 14.90 28.86
N ALA A 316 16.53 14.84 28.54
CA ALA A 316 15.49 15.18 29.46
C ALA A 316 15.50 14.08 30.54
N ASN A 317 15.95 14.44 31.74
CA ASN A 317 15.79 13.62 32.93
C ASN A 317 14.28 13.35 33.13
N HIS A 318 13.82 12.20 32.67
CA HIS A 318 12.49 11.69 32.99
C HIS A 318 12.48 11.29 34.45
N ALA A 319 11.92 12.15 35.30
CA ALA A 319 11.45 11.76 36.61
C ALA A 319 10.39 10.65 36.44
N ALA A 320 10.60 9.53 37.14
CA ALA A 320 9.69 8.41 37.13
C ALA A 320 8.29 8.85 37.62
N PRO A 321 7.20 8.51 36.90
CA PRO A 321 5.86 8.76 37.41
C PRO A 321 5.62 7.88 38.65
N THR A 322 5.31 8.52 39.76
CA THR A 322 4.85 7.87 40.98
C THR A 322 3.44 7.35 40.73
N TYR A 323 3.29 6.03 40.61
CA TYR A 323 1.97 5.41 40.46
C TYR A 323 1.23 5.50 41.80
N ALA A 324 0.14 6.27 41.82
CA ALA A 324 -0.83 6.24 42.91
C ALA A 324 -1.59 4.91 42.84
N THR A 325 -1.42 4.07 43.86
CA THR A 325 -2.21 2.86 44.07
C THR A 325 -3.65 3.25 44.42
N SER A 326 -4.53 3.17 43.42
CA SER A 326 -5.98 3.21 43.62
C SER A 326 -6.41 1.93 44.33
N ASN A 327 -6.80 2.03 45.60
CA ASN A 327 -7.46 0.98 46.37
C ASN A 327 -8.77 0.57 45.69
N TYR A 328 -8.74 -0.56 44.99
CA TYR A 328 -9.93 -1.17 44.41
C TYR A 328 -10.63 -2.01 45.49
N ASN A 329 -11.84 -1.60 45.87
CA ASN A 329 -12.71 -2.30 46.81
C ASN A 329 -13.74 -3.13 46.03
N PRO A 330 -13.66 -4.48 46.01
CA PRO A 330 -14.63 -5.31 45.30
C PRO A 330 -15.80 -5.62 46.23
N ALA A 331 -16.81 -4.75 46.26
CA ALA A 331 -18.08 -5.03 46.92
C ALA A 331 -19.19 -5.26 45.89
N ASN A 332 -19.68 -6.50 45.87
CA ASN A 332 -21.04 -6.92 45.49
C ASN A 332 -21.57 -6.59 44.09
N TYR A 333 -21.31 -7.52 43.14
CA TYR A 333 -22.26 -7.78 42.06
C TYR A 333 -22.95 -9.12 42.32
N ALA A 334 -24.16 -9.04 42.86
CA ALA A 334 -25.08 -10.16 42.96
C ALA A 334 -25.56 -10.53 41.55
N PHE A 335 -25.18 -11.72 41.08
CA PHE A 335 -25.71 -12.32 39.86
C PHE A 335 -27.17 -12.73 40.08
N GLY A 336 -28.10 -11.90 39.61
CA GLY A 336 -29.48 -12.31 39.38
C GLY A 336 -29.52 -13.28 38.21
N ASN A 337 -30.06 -14.47 38.45
CA ASN A 337 -30.16 -15.56 37.49
C ASN A 337 -31.49 -15.43 36.72
N PRO A 338 -31.52 -15.07 35.41
CA PRO A 338 -32.76 -15.10 34.65
C PRO A 338 -33.02 -16.53 34.15
N SER A 339 -34.00 -17.19 34.74
CA SER A 339 -34.57 -18.44 34.26
C SER A 339 -35.20 -18.22 32.89
N ILE A 340 -34.53 -18.64 31.82
CA ILE A 340 -35.07 -18.63 30.46
C ILE A 340 -35.93 -19.88 30.26
N THR A 341 -37.24 -19.69 30.18
CA THR A 341 -38.21 -20.74 29.84
C THR A 341 -38.29 -20.87 28.31
N TYR A 342 -37.80 -21.98 27.76
CA TYR A 342 -37.96 -22.30 26.34
C TYR A 342 -39.36 -22.90 26.12
N THR A 343 -40.22 -22.18 25.40
CA THR A 343 -41.48 -22.72 24.86
C THR A 343 -41.19 -23.24 23.45
N THR A 344 -41.04 -24.56 23.32
CA THR A 344 -41.01 -25.26 22.02
C THR A 344 -42.41 -25.31 21.44
N ASN A 345 -42.66 -24.50 20.41
CA ASN A 345 -43.89 -24.55 19.62
C ASN A 345 -43.63 -25.37 18.35
N THR A 346 -43.84 -26.69 18.44
CA THR A 346 -43.80 -27.61 17.31
C THR A 346 -45.15 -27.61 16.60
N ASN A 347 -45.30 -26.73 15.61
CA ASN A 347 -46.39 -26.85 14.63
C ASN A 347 -45.89 -27.65 13.43
N HIS A 348 -46.17 -28.95 13.46
CA HIS A 348 -46.25 -29.79 12.28
C HIS A 348 -47.41 -29.28 11.41
N VAL A 349 -47.12 -28.90 10.16
CA VAL A 349 -48.12 -28.81 9.11
C VAL A 349 -47.80 -29.94 8.13
N LEU A 350 -48.82 -30.78 7.92
CA LEU A 350 -48.87 -31.93 7.03
C LEU A 350 -48.69 -31.55 5.55
#